data_AF-A0A812GY61-F1
#
_entry.id   AF-A0A812GY61-F1
#
_cell.length_a   1.000
_cell.length_b   1.000
_cell.length_c   1.000
_cell.angle_alpha   90.00
_cell.angle_beta   90.00
_cell.angle_gamma   90.00
#
_symmetry.space_group_name_H-M   'P 1'
#
loop_
_entity.id
_entity.type
_entity.pdbx_description
1 polymer ?
#
loop_
_entity_poly.entity_id
_entity_poly.type
_entity_poly.pdbx_seq_one_letter_code
_entity_poly.pdbx_strand_id
1 'polypeptide(L)'
;MTLSEELATFIQFDCSEYENIVIVAHSMGGLISKKFILDLNDNSYDEIHSKVVGYLSLATPHRGSIPALIVSKANINAKELKPLAKETADLNDRWVESVDRLPRARYVIAKNDDFVSEVSSVPSTTNKTKFKSSFVDHDHSSICKPESEKDISLKIVKKFLLDIKKAIEMEQSMSIEYDPSLNSYDKEIFVVKMILAHVEEGLIDDAKESFFYTDLILKSASRKDRETFEQLKVKVMSMYKTYSSCSSKKSTSEIVKEIHEKIIELDKTSIDCVLSYVNFIHKKGLLHHEANQRNLIVNWCKDVSIDDIEQEIANNV
;
A
#
# COMPACT_ATOMS: atom_id res chain seq x y z
N MET A 1 -13.08 15.24 25.58
CA MET A 1 -11.68 15.34 26.02
C MET A 1 -11.02 16.54 25.36
N THR A 2 -10.68 17.57 26.13
CA THR A 2 -9.96 18.79 25.68
C THR A 2 -8.55 18.47 25.13
N LEU A 3 -7.91 17.41 25.63
CA LEU A 3 -6.57 16.99 25.17
C LEU A 3 -6.51 16.59 23.68
N SER A 4 -7.62 16.18 23.06
CA SER A 4 -7.62 15.93 21.61
C SER A 4 -7.62 17.21 20.79
N GLU A 5 -8.18 18.30 21.33
CA GLU A 5 -8.16 19.64 20.71
C GLU A 5 -6.76 20.25 20.84
N GLU A 6 -6.07 20.01 21.97
CA GLU A 6 -4.65 20.36 22.12
C GLU A 6 -3.77 19.62 21.11
N LEU A 7 -4.00 18.31 20.91
CA LEU A 7 -3.31 17.54 19.87
C LEU A 7 -3.61 18.09 18.46
N ALA A 8 -4.87 18.45 18.19
CA ALA A 8 -5.26 19.06 16.91
C ALA A 8 -4.52 20.38 16.68
N THR A 9 -4.46 21.24 17.70
CA THR A 9 -3.73 22.52 17.66
C THR A 9 -2.25 22.29 17.37
N PHE A 10 -1.60 21.35 18.08
CA PHE A 10 -0.20 20.99 17.82
C PHE A 10 0.00 20.54 16.37
N ILE A 11 -0.85 19.64 15.86
CA ILE A 11 -0.74 19.16 14.48
C ILE A 11 -0.93 20.30 13.49
N GLN A 12 -1.90 21.18 13.73
CA GLN A 12 -2.20 22.30 12.86
C GLN A 12 -1.03 23.28 12.76
N PHE A 13 -0.44 23.68 13.88
CA PHE A 13 0.55 24.76 13.88
C PHE A 13 1.98 24.27 13.79
N ASP A 14 2.31 23.13 14.41
CA ASP A 14 3.68 22.61 14.46
C ASP A 14 3.94 21.50 13.43
N CYS A 15 2.91 20.93 12.82
CA CYS A 15 3.05 19.85 11.83
C CYS A 15 2.42 20.16 10.46
N SER A 16 2.06 21.41 10.18
CA SER A 16 1.40 21.82 8.91
C SER A 16 2.22 21.52 7.64
N GLU A 17 3.54 21.42 7.75
CA GLU A 17 4.40 21.06 6.61
C GLU A 17 4.30 19.58 6.19
N TYR A 18 3.76 18.71 7.05
CA TYR A 18 3.67 17.28 6.79
C TYR A 18 2.32 16.90 6.18
N GLU A 19 2.35 16.35 4.97
CA GLU A 19 1.15 15.81 4.31
C GLU A 19 0.63 14.52 4.98
N ASN A 20 1.53 13.69 5.50
CA ASN A 20 1.22 12.36 6.02
C ASN A 20 1.74 12.21 7.45
N ILE A 21 0.85 11.90 8.40
CA ILE A 21 1.16 11.75 9.82
C ILE A 21 0.92 10.30 10.28
N VAL A 22 1.87 9.76 11.05
CA VAL A 22 1.69 8.50 11.78
C VAL A 22 1.70 8.79 13.27
N ILE A 23 0.65 8.37 13.96
CA ILE A 23 0.53 8.57 15.41
C ILE A 23 0.94 7.29 16.13
N VAL A 24 1.99 7.38 16.95
CA VAL A 24 2.44 6.33 17.86
C VAL A 24 2.14 6.78 19.29
N ALA A 25 1.22 6.10 19.95
CA ALA A 25 0.67 6.56 21.22
C ALA A 25 0.75 5.48 22.30
N HIS A 26 0.93 5.92 23.54
CA HIS A 26 1.01 5.06 24.71
C HIS A 26 -0.13 5.36 25.68
N SER A 27 -0.68 4.33 26.32
CA SER A 27 -1.70 4.47 27.37
C SER A 27 -2.86 5.38 26.93
N MET A 28 -3.26 6.36 27.74
CA MET A 28 -4.30 7.34 27.42
C MET A 28 -4.04 8.15 26.14
N GLY A 29 -2.78 8.33 25.73
CA GLY A 29 -2.44 8.99 24.47
C GLY A 29 -3.12 8.32 23.27
N GLY A 30 -3.33 7.00 23.32
CA GLY A 30 -4.04 6.29 22.26
C GLY A 30 -5.54 6.64 22.19
N LEU A 31 -6.18 6.91 23.33
CA LEU A 31 -7.58 7.38 23.34
C LEU A 31 -7.70 8.80 22.80
N ILE A 32 -6.78 9.68 23.18
CA ILE A 32 -6.68 11.05 22.66
C ILE A 32 -6.51 11.01 21.13
N SER A 33 -5.59 10.17 20.66
CA SER A 33 -5.32 9.97 19.23
C SER A 33 -6.54 9.44 18.47
N LYS A 34 -7.26 8.45 19.05
CA LYS A 34 -8.50 7.94 18.46
C LYS A 34 -9.54 9.04 18.26
N LYS A 35 -9.76 9.84 19.30
CA LYS A 35 -10.72 10.94 19.25
C LYS A 35 -10.33 11.94 18.18
N PHE A 36 -9.06 12.37 18.17
CA PHE A 36 -8.53 13.26 17.14
C PHE A 36 -8.77 12.71 15.72
N ILE A 37 -8.43 11.45 15.46
CA ILE A 37 -8.61 10.82 14.14
C ILE A 37 -10.09 10.76 13.73
N LEU A 38 -11.00 10.41 14.66
CA LEU A 38 -12.43 10.36 14.36
C LEU A 38 -12.98 11.75 14.05
N ASP A 39 -12.63 12.74 14.86
CA ASP A 39 -13.10 14.11 14.67
C ASP A 39 -12.52 14.71 13.38
N LEU A 40 -11.26 14.40 13.04
CA LEU A 40 -10.66 14.76 11.75
C LEU A 40 -11.41 14.12 10.57
N ASN A 41 -11.73 12.83 10.66
CA ASN A 41 -12.48 12.11 9.62
C ASN A 41 -13.94 12.59 9.48
N ASP A 42 -14.51 13.15 10.55
CA ASP A 42 -15.84 13.77 10.56
C ASP A 42 -15.77 15.27 10.15
N ASN A 43 -14.63 15.74 9.62
CA ASN A 43 -14.37 17.12 9.20
C ASN A 43 -14.58 18.15 10.32
N SER A 44 -14.19 17.83 11.54
CA SER A 44 -14.28 18.75 12.68
C SER A 44 -13.13 19.78 12.71
N TYR A 45 -12.14 19.65 11.82
CA TYR A 45 -10.95 20.51 11.75
C TYR A 45 -10.68 20.94 10.30
N ASP A 46 -11.22 22.08 9.89
CA ASP A 46 -11.11 22.58 8.49
C ASP A 46 -9.68 23.00 8.11
N GLU A 47 -8.87 23.38 9.10
CA GLU A 47 -7.51 23.94 8.92
C GLU A 47 -6.41 22.86 8.96
N ILE A 48 -6.75 21.60 9.22
CA ILE A 48 -5.81 20.48 9.24
C ILE A 48 -5.91 19.73 7.92
N HIS A 49 -4.93 19.94 7.04
CA HIS A 49 -4.86 19.26 5.74
C HIS A 49 -4.03 17.97 5.78
N SER A 50 -3.30 17.72 6.86
CA SER A 50 -2.51 16.51 7.03
C SER A 50 -3.38 15.27 7.14
N LYS A 51 -3.02 14.21 6.42
CA LYS A 51 -3.67 12.90 6.48
C LYS A 51 -3.03 12.05 7.56
N VAL A 52 -3.82 11.54 8.51
CA VAL A 52 -3.34 10.47 9.38
C VAL A 52 -3.35 9.17 8.59
N VAL A 53 -2.17 8.63 8.29
CA VAL A 53 -2.00 7.42 7.47
C VAL A 53 -1.70 6.18 8.32
N GLY A 54 -1.39 6.36 9.61
CA GLY A 54 -1.12 5.26 10.53
C GLY A 54 -1.44 5.58 11.98
N TYR A 55 -1.88 4.57 12.71
CA TYR A 55 -2.09 4.62 14.15
C TYR A 55 -1.51 3.37 14.85
N LEU A 56 -0.60 3.56 15.80
CA LEU A 56 -0.05 2.48 16.61
C LEU A 56 -0.27 2.80 18.10
N SER A 57 -0.95 1.91 18.81
CA SER A 57 -1.16 2.05 20.25
C SER A 57 -0.30 1.08 21.04
N LEU A 58 0.30 1.53 22.13
CA LEU A 58 1.08 0.76 23.09
C LEU A 58 0.34 0.78 24.44
N ALA A 59 -0.13 -0.38 24.92
CA ALA A 59 -0.80 -0.51 26.23
C ALA A 59 -1.95 0.50 26.45
N THR A 60 -2.74 0.78 25.41
CA THR A 60 -3.86 1.73 25.48
C THR A 60 -5.14 1.03 25.97
N PRO A 61 -5.86 1.58 26.96
CA PRO A 61 -7.12 1.04 27.45
C PRO A 61 -8.27 1.39 26.52
N HIS A 62 -8.38 0.72 25.37
CA HIS A 62 -9.40 0.98 24.35
C HIS A 62 -10.82 0.65 24.81
N ARG A 63 -10.98 -0.29 25.75
CA ARG A 63 -12.30 -0.74 26.23
C ARG A 63 -12.38 -0.78 27.74
N GLY A 64 -13.59 -0.60 28.25
CA GLY A 64 -13.88 -0.64 29.67
C GLY A 64 -13.53 0.68 30.38
N SER A 65 -13.61 0.65 31.70
CA SER A 65 -13.21 1.80 32.52
C SER A 65 -11.69 1.94 32.53
N ILE A 66 -11.19 3.16 32.33
CA ILE A 66 -9.77 3.46 32.53
C ILE A 66 -9.43 3.15 34.00
N PRO A 67 -8.42 2.31 34.27
CA PRO A 67 -8.04 1.93 35.62
C PRO A 67 -7.79 3.16 36.50
N ALA A 68 -8.35 3.18 37.70
CA ALA A 68 -8.20 4.29 38.63
C ALA A 68 -6.73 4.60 38.96
N LEU A 69 -5.83 3.61 38.90
CA LEU A 69 -4.38 3.80 39.06
C LEU A 69 -3.71 4.56 37.92
N ILE A 70 -4.22 4.47 36.68
CA ILE A 70 -3.76 5.31 35.57
C ILE A 70 -4.24 6.74 35.80
N VAL A 71 -5.51 6.87 36.17
CA VAL A 71 -6.18 8.17 36.36
C VAL A 71 -5.61 8.93 37.56
N SER A 72 -5.25 8.25 38.64
CA SER A 72 -4.64 8.86 39.82
C SER A 72 -3.25 9.42 39.55
N LYS A 73 -2.45 8.76 38.70
CA LYS A 73 -1.17 9.31 38.22
C LYS A 73 -1.34 10.53 37.32
N ALA A 74 -2.51 10.68 36.68
CA ALA A 74 -2.85 11.82 35.83
C ALA A 74 -3.50 12.99 36.60
N ASN A 75 -3.56 12.95 37.95
CA ASN A 75 -4.20 13.97 38.81
C ASN A 75 -5.70 14.22 38.52
N ILE A 76 -6.41 13.24 37.95
CA ILE A 76 -7.83 13.34 37.62
C ILE A 76 -8.67 12.86 38.80
N ASN A 77 -9.72 13.60 39.16
CA ASN A 77 -10.52 13.32 40.35
C ASN A 77 -11.43 12.10 40.19
N ALA A 78 -11.68 11.34 41.26
CA ALA A 78 -12.49 10.12 41.21
C ALA A 78 -13.96 10.33 40.76
N LYS A 79 -14.49 11.56 40.86
CA LYS A 79 -15.83 11.93 40.35
C LYS A 79 -15.86 12.07 38.81
N GLU A 80 -14.72 12.31 38.19
CA GLU A 80 -14.56 12.47 36.73
C GLU A 80 -14.41 11.10 36.02
N LEU A 81 -14.18 10.02 36.79
CA LEU A 81 -14.04 8.65 36.28
C LEU A 81 -15.28 8.09 35.59
N LYS A 82 -16.49 8.39 36.10
CA LYS A 82 -17.74 7.85 35.53
C LYS A 82 -18.05 8.46 34.16
N PRO A 83 -18.04 9.80 33.99
CA PRO A 83 -18.12 10.41 32.66
C PRO A 83 -17.02 9.91 31.71
N LEU A 84 -15.78 9.78 32.20
CA LEU A 84 -14.65 9.30 31.40
C LEU A 84 -14.82 7.86 30.90
N ALA A 85 -15.38 6.97 31.72
CA ALA A 85 -15.66 5.60 31.32
C ALA A 85 -16.75 5.52 30.23
N LYS A 86 -17.80 6.35 30.34
CA LYS A 86 -18.82 6.44 29.29
C LYS A 86 -18.25 7.01 28.00
N GLU A 87 -17.49 8.11 28.09
CA GLU A 87 -16.84 8.73 26.93
C GLU A 87 -15.86 7.76 26.24
N THR A 88 -15.14 6.94 27.01
CA THR A 88 -14.25 5.90 26.47
C THR A 88 -15.02 4.79 25.75
N ALA A 89 -16.17 4.37 26.29
CA ALA A 89 -17.02 3.37 25.64
C ALA A 89 -17.60 3.91 24.32
N ASP A 90 -18.20 5.10 24.36
CA ASP A 90 -18.77 5.77 23.17
C ASP A 90 -17.69 5.99 22.09
N LEU A 91 -16.48 6.40 22.51
CA LEU A 91 -15.33 6.56 21.62
C LEU A 91 -14.91 5.24 20.97
N ASN A 92 -14.89 4.15 21.74
CA ASN A 92 -14.54 2.85 21.20
C ASN A 92 -15.58 2.34 20.20
N ASP A 93 -16.87 2.54 20.48
CA ASP A 93 -17.94 2.10 19.61
C ASP A 93 -17.88 2.85 18.27
N ARG A 94 -17.74 4.19 18.29
CA ARG A 94 -17.49 5.00 17.09
C ARG A 94 -16.26 4.53 16.30
N TRP A 95 -15.18 4.17 17.00
CA TRP A 95 -13.95 3.66 16.39
C TRP A 95 -14.19 2.32 15.69
N VAL A 96 -14.95 1.41 16.31
CA VAL A 96 -15.26 0.10 15.73
C VAL A 96 -16.21 0.24 14.54
N GLU A 97 -17.22 1.11 14.63
CA GLU A 97 -18.18 1.40 13.55
C GLU A 97 -17.51 2.06 12.35
N SER A 98 -16.49 2.89 12.57
CA SER A 98 -15.80 3.63 11.50
C SER A 98 -14.63 2.86 10.87
N VAL A 99 -14.50 1.56 11.13
CA VAL A 99 -13.30 0.76 10.81
C VAL A 99 -12.79 0.86 9.36
N ASP A 100 -13.68 1.07 8.39
CA ASP A 100 -13.33 1.17 6.98
C ASP A 100 -12.80 2.55 6.57
N ARG A 101 -12.98 3.57 7.42
CA ARG A 101 -12.47 4.95 7.23
C ARG A 101 -11.20 5.22 8.08
N LEU A 102 -10.74 4.24 8.84
CA LEU A 102 -9.61 4.42 9.75
C LEU A 102 -8.26 4.27 9.03
N PRO A 103 -7.21 4.95 9.53
CA PRO A 103 -5.85 4.68 9.09
C PRO A 103 -5.45 3.23 9.38
N ARG A 104 -4.37 2.78 8.73
CA ARG A 104 -3.77 1.49 9.04
C ARG A 104 -3.39 1.47 10.53
N ALA A 105 -3.93 0.51 11.28
CA ALA A 105 -3.77 0.46 12.73
C ALA A 105 -3.00 -0.77 13.23
N ARG A 106 -2.29 -0.62 14.36
CA ARG A 106 -1.68 -1.73 15.11
C ARG A 106 -1.82 -1.53 16.62
N TYR A 107 -2.16 -2.61 17.33
CA TYR A 107 -2.40 -2.59 18.78
C TYR A 107 -1.36 -3.46 19.49
N VAL A 108 -0.46 -2.86 20.25
CA VAL A 108 0.61 -3.57 20.96
C VAL A 108 0.23 -3.74 22.43
N ILE A 109 0.21 -4.99 22.87
CA ILE A 109 -0.24 -5.43 24.18
C ILE A 109 0.98 -5.82 25.01
N ALA A 110 1.14 -5.19 26.18
CA ALA A 110 2.10 -5.57 27.20
C ALA A 110 1.57 -6.79 27.97
N LYS A 111 2.36 -7.86 28.10
CA LYS A 111 1.94 -9.09 28.80
C LYS A 111 1.88 -8.92 30.31
N ASN A 112 2.78 -8.11 30.87
CA ASN A 112 2.92 -7.91 32.32
C ASN A 112 2.33 -6.54 32.71
N ASP A 113 1.17 -6.20 32.16
CA ASP A 113 0.50 -4.92 32.37
C ASP A 113 -0.53 -5.02 33.51
N ASP A 114 -0.16 -4.47 34.66
CA ASP A 114 -1.02 -4.40 35.85
C ASP A 114 -2.17 -3.39 35.72
N PHE A 115 -2.16 -2.56 34.69
CA PHE A 115 -3.12 -1.48 34.50
C PHE A 115 -4.12 -1.85 33.40
N VAL A 116 -3.65 -2.24 32.23
CA VAL A 116 -4.50 -2.48 31.06
C VAL A 116 -4.53 -3.96 30.73
N SER A 117 -5.70 -4.58 30.86
CA SER A 117 -5.88 -5.98 30.47
C SER A 117 -5.74 -6.17 28.95
N GLU A 118 -5.40 -7.39 28.52
CA GLU A 118 -5.34 -7.75 27.10
C GLU A 118 -6.62 -7.41 26.34
N VAL A 119 -7.78 -7.68 26.96
CA VAL A 119 -9.11 -7.45 26.37
C VAL A 119 -9.41 -5.95 26.21
N SER A 120 -8.85 -5.13 27.10
CA SER A 120 -8.93 -3.66 27.04
C SER A 120 -7.93 -3.08 26.04
N SER A 121 -6.82 -3.78 25.78
CA SER A 121 -5.74 -3.33 24.89
C SER A 121 -6.07 -3.37 23.39
N VAL A 122 -7.28 -3.81 23.02
CA VAL A 122 -7.76 -3.83 21.64
C VAL A 122 -9.19 -3.29 21.53
N PRO A 123 -9.56 -2.60 20.43
CA PRO A 123 -10.91 -2.04 20.28
C PRO A 123 -12.02 -3.11 20.15
N SER A 124 -11.67 -4.26 19.58
CA SER A 124 -12.57 -5.41 19.49
C SER A 124 -11.77 -6.71 19.43
N THR A 125 -12.25 -7.73 20.14
CA THR A 125 -11.66 -9.08 20.17
C THR A 125 -12.25 -10.02 19.11
N THR A 126 -13.38 -9.64 18.51
CA THR A 126 -14.09 -10.46 17.51
C THR A 126 -13.60 -10.20 16.09
N ASN A 127 -13.12 -8.98 15.80
CA ASN A 127 -12.65 -8.60 14.46
C ASN A 127 -11.11 -8.52 14.39
N LYS A 128 -10.46 -9.70 14.50
CA LYS A 128 -8.99 -9.82 14.52
C LYS A 128 -8.32 -9.44 13.20
N THR A 129 -9.05 -9.43 12.08
CA THR A 129 -8.50 -9.06 10.76
C THR A 129 -8.28 -7.56 10.64
N LYS A 130 -9.21 -6.75 11.17
CA LYS A 130 -9.12 -5.29 11.19
C LYS A 130 -8.35 -4.78 12.42
N PHE A 131 -8.53 -5.37 13.60
CA PHE A 131 -7.84 -4.97 14.83
C PHE A 131 -6.63 -5.87 15.11
N LYS A 132 -5.60 -5.76 14.27
CA LYS A 132 -4.38 -6.56 14.38
C LYS A 132 -3.58 -6.20 15.62
N SER A 133 -3.41 -7.16 16.52
CA SER A 133 -2.62 -6.99 17.74
C SER A 133 -1.28 -7.70 17.71
N SER A 134 -0.38 -7.32 18.60
CA SER A 134 0.92 -7.97 18.83
C SER A 134 1.23 -7.94 20.32
N PHE A 135 1.87 -8.99 20.82
CA PHE A 135 2.22 -9.11 22.24
C PHE A 135 3.71 -8.86 22.45
N VAL A 136 4.05 -8.20 23.54
CA VAL A 136 5.43 -7.96 23.96
C VAL A 136 5.60 -8.27 25.44
N ASP A 137 6.80 -8.72 25.80
CA ASP A 137 7.17 -9.04 27.18
C ASP A 137 7.63 -7.77 27.92
N HIS A 138 6.68 -6.87 28.15
CA HIS A 138 6.86 -5.62 28.88
C HIS A 138 5.72 -5.43 29.87
N ASP A 139 5.92 -4.47 30.77
CA ASP A 139 4.87 -3.86 31.57
C ASP A 139 4.32 -2.60 30.90
N HIS A 140 3.31 -1.99 31.55
CA HIS A 140 2.66 -0.77 31.08
C HIS A 140 3.62 0.37 30.77
N SER A 141 4.69 0.54 31.55
CA SER A 141 5.62 1.67 31.46
C SER A 141 6.84 1.36 30.60
N SER A 142 7.31 0.11 30.59
CA SER A 142 8.50 -0.30 29.83
C SER A 142 8.23 -0.53 28.35
N ILE A 143 6.98 -0.78 27.94
CA ILE A 143 6.60 -1.01 26.53
C ILE A 143 6.99 0.12 25.57
N CYS A 144 7.11 1.36 26.06
CA CYS A 144 7.52 2.52 25.26
C CYS A 144 8.99 2.94 25.50
N LYS A 145 9.77 2.12 26.21
CA LYS A 145 11.15 2.39 26.61
C LYS A 145 12.06 1.20 26.24
N PRO A 146 12.23 0.93 24.94
CA PRO A 146 13.02 -0.22 24.50
C PRO A 146 14.47 -0.09 24.97
N GLU A 147 15.00 -1.15 25.58
CA GLU A 147 16.36 -1.14 26.14
C GLU A 147 17.44 -1.37 25.07
N SER A 148 17.07 -1.91 23.90
CA SER A 148 18.00 -2.14 22.79
C SER A 148 17.29 -2.23 21.44
N GLU A 149 18.06 -2.16 20.35
CA GLU A 149 17.55 -2.39 18.99
C GLU A 149 16.95 -3.79 18.77
N LYS A 150 17.25 -4.74 19.67
CA LYS A 150 16.73 -6.10 19.61
C LYS A 150 15.34 -6.23 20.23
N ASP A 151 14.89 -5.20 20.95
CA ASP A 151 13.60 -5.16 21.62
C ASP A 151 12.45 -5.35 20.63
N ILE A 152 11.48 -6.18 21.02
CA ILE A 152 10.34 -6.53 20.16
C ILE A 152 9.41 -5.34 19.98
N SER A 153 9.20 -4.51 21.02
CA SER A 153 8.36 -3.30 20.93
C SER A 153 8.89 -2.36 19.86
N LEU A 154 10.19 -2.09 19.87
CA LEU A 154 10.88 -1.27 18.88
C LEU A 154 10.81 -1.90 17.47
N LYS A 155 11.03 -3.20 17.34
CA LYS A 155 10.91 -3.90 16.04
C LYS A 155 9.51 -3.80 15.46
N ILE A 156 8.47 -3.91 16.30
CA ILE A 156 7.07 -3.76 15.87
C ILE A 156 6.82 -2.35 15.35
N VAL A 157 7.21 -1.32 16.10
CA VAL A 157 7.04 0.09 15.71
C VAL A 157 7.81 0.38 14.42
N LYS A 158 9.09 0.02 14.36
CA LYS A 158 9.94 0.21 13.17
C LYS A 158 9.35 -0.47 11.95
N LYS A 159 8.91 -1.74 12.08
CA LYS A 159 8.26 -2.45 10.98
C LYS A 159 6.97 -1.77 10.52
N PHE A 160 6.14 -1.31 11.46
CA PHE A 160 4.90 -0.63 11.14
C PHE A 160 5.14 0.67 10.35
N LEU A 161 6.11 1.49 10.80
CA LEU A 161 6.49 2.72 10.12
C LEU A 161 7.06 2.47 8.72
N LEU A 162 7.95 1.49 8.58
CA LEU A 162 8.52 1.10 7.27
C LEU A 162 7.45 0.57 6.32
N ASP A 163 6.51 -0.23 6.81
CA ASP A 163 5.41 -0.76 6.00
C ASP A 163 4.46 0.37 5.54
N ILE A 164 4.26 1.44 6.34
CA ILE A 164 3.48 2.63 5.94
C ILE A 164 4.26 3.44 4.92
N LYS A 165 5.54 3.75 5.18
CA LYS A 165 6.40 4.48 4.26
C LYS A 165 6.39 3.86 2.88
N LYS A 166 6.56 2.53 2.81
CA LYS A 166 6.51 1.80 1.54
C LYS A 166 5.17 1.91 0.83
N ALA A 167 4.05 1.94 1.56
CA ALA A 167 2.73 2.09 0.96
C ALA A 167 2.57 3.49 0.34
N ILE A 168 3.06 4.53 1.01
CA ILE A 168 3.05 5.91 0.49
C ILE A 168 3.93 6.02 -0.75
N GLU A 169 5.17 5.51 -0.71
CA GLU A 169 6.08 5.51 -1.87
C GLU A 169 5.47 4.78 -3.07
N MET A 170 4.73 3.70 -2.82
CA MET A 170 4.02 2.95 -3.86
C MET A 170 2.88 3.79 -4.46
N GLU A 171 2.05 4.42 -3.63
CA GLU A 171 0.95 5.30 -4.07
C GLU A 171 1.47 6.48 -4.90
N GLN A 172 2.55 7.12 -4.45
CA GLN A 172 3.24 8.19 -5.19
C GLN A 172 3.85 7.71 -6.50
N SER A 173 4.43 6.51 -6.54
CA SER A 173 4.93 5.93 -7.79
C SER A 173 3.79 5.71 -8.79
N MET A 174 2.62 5.31 -8.32
CA MET A 174 1.45 5.06 -9.16
C MET A 174 0.75 6.33 -9.65
N SER A 175 1.01 7.50 -9.04
CA SER A 175 0.48 8.79 -9.51
C SER A 175 1.33 9.45 -10.59
N ILE A 176 2.49 8.89 -10.94
CA ILE A 176 3.33 9.42 -12.01
C ILE A 176 2.67 9.10 -13.35
N GLU A 177 2.35 10.12 -14.14
CA GLU A 177 1.75 9.96 -15.46
C GLU A 177 2.83 9.70 -16.53
N TYR A 178 2.47 8.89 -17.52
CA TYR A 178 3.31 8.68 -18.70
C TYR A 178 3.30 9.93 -19.59
N ASP A 179 4.48 10.45 -19.93
CA ASP A 179 4.65 11.55 -20.88
C ASP A 179 5.18 11.02 -22.23
N PRO A 180 4.33 10.94 -23.27
CA PRO A 180 4.75 10.44 -24.58
C PRO A 180 5.76 11.36 -25.28
N SER A 181 5.86 12.64 -24.90
CA SER A 181 6.77 13.60 -25.55
C SER A 181 8.24 13.37 -25.26
N LEU A 182 8.55 12.61 -24.20
CA LEU A 182 9.92 12.33 -23.78
C LEU A 182 10.62 11.26 -24.62
N ASN A 183 9.89 10.53 -25.49
CA ASN A 183 10.42 9.48 -26.38
C ASN A 183 11.35 8.47 -25.68
N SER A 184 11.18 8.28 -24.37
CA SER A 184 12.16 7.59 -23.51
C SER A 184 12.29 6.10 -23.79
N TYR A 185 11.33 5.53 -24.52
CA TYR A 185 11.23 4.09 -24.78
C TYR A 185 11.42 3.71 -26.25
N ASP A 186 11.65 4.68 -27.15
CA ASP A 186 11.73 4.43 -28.59
C ASP A 186 12.84 3.44 -28.98
N LYS A 187 13.91 3.41 -28.17
CA LYS A 187 15.07 2.53 -28.37
C LYS A 187 14.98 1.19 -27.62
N GLU A 188 13.90 0.95 -26.88
CA GLU A 188 13.71 -0.34 -26.20
C GLU A 188 13.48 -1.46 -27.21
N ILE A 189 14.01 -2.64 -26.93
CA ILE A 189 13.95 -3.82 -27.83
C ILE A 189 12.50 -4.17 -28.18
N PHE A 190 11.56 -4.07 -27.24
CA PHE A 190 10.17 -4.39 -27.54
C PHE A 190 9.54 -3.41 -28.54
N VAL A 191 9.93 -2.13 -28.51
CA VAL A 191 9.46 -1.10 -29.46
C VAL A 191 10.07 -1.37 -30.83
N VAL A 192 11.37 -1.60 -30.89
CA VAL A 192 12.07 -1.96 -32.14
C VAL A 192 11.43 -3.19 -32.79
N LYS A 193 11.11 -4.23 -32.01
CA LYS A 193 10.38 -5.42 -32.49
C LYS A 193 9.01 -5.06 -33.10
N MET A 194 8.26 -4.14 -32.49
CA MET A 194 6.95 -3.72 -33.00
C MET A 194 7.08 -2.89 -34.28
N ILE A 195 8.08 -2.00 -34.37
CA ILE A 195 8.37 -1.20 -35.56
C ILE A 195 8.75 -2.11 -36.74
N LEU A 196 9.71 -3.02 -36.53
CA LEU A 196 10.15 -3.97 -37.56
C LEU A 196 9.02 -4.91 -38.01
N ALA A 197 8.08 -5.20 -37.10
CA ALA A 197 6.90 -5.99 -37.40
C ALA A 197 5.75 -5.18 -38.05
N HIS A 198 5.96 -3.89 -38.34
CA HIS A 198 5.00 -2.95 -38.92
C HIS A 198 3.70 -2.83 -38.12
N VAL A 199 3.81 -2.78 -36.78
CA VAL A 199 2.68 -2.51 -35.89
C VAL A 199 2.30 -1.02 -35.97
N GLU A 200 0.99 -0.75 -35.91
CA GLU A 200 0.46 0.62 -35.90
C GLU A 200 0.97 1.44 -34.71
N GLU A 201 1.28 2.71 -34.94
CA GLU A 201 1.85 3.64 -33.95
C GLU A 201 1.02 3.72 -32.66
N GLY A 202 -0.32 3.78 -32.76
CA GLY A 202 -1.18 3.82 -31.57
C GLY A 202 -1.08 2.58 -30.67
N LEU A 203 -0.76 1.40 -31.23
CA LEU A 203 -0.52 0.19 -30.44
C LEU A 203 0.89 0.18 -29.82
N ILE A 204 1.85 0.81 -30.48
CA ILE A 204 3.21 1.01 -29.96
C ILE A 204 3.15 1.97 -28.76
N ASP A 205 2.38 3.04 -28.85
CA ASP A 205 2.25 4.02 -27.75
C ASP A 205 1.52 3.41 -26.53
N ASP A 206 0.43 2.67 -26.74
CA ASP A 206 -0.22 1.90 -25.65
C ASP A 206 0.74 0.87 -25.02
N ALA A 207 1.64 0.27 -25.81
CA ALA A 207 2.67 -0.63 -25.32
C ALA A 207 3.72 0.09 -24.46
N LYS A 208 4.20 1.27 -24.88
CA LYS A 208 5.14 2.10 -24.12
C LYS A 208 4.53 2.56 -22.80
N GLU A 209 3.29 3.05 -22.84
CA GLU A 209 2.55 3.46 -21.63
C GLU A 209 2.38 2.30 -20.65
N SER A 210 1.93 1.14 -21.15
CA SER A 210 1.78 -0.07 -20.34
C SER A 210 3.12 -0.53 -19.74
N PHE A 211 4.20 -0.48 -20.52
CA PHE A 211 5.55 -0.81 -20.06
C PHE A 211 6.00 0.13 -18.94
N PHE A 212 5.81 1.45 -19.11
CA PHE A 212 6.14 2.47 -18.12
C PHE A 212 5.45 2.19 -16.77
N TYR A 213 4.13 2.03 -16.76
CA TYR A 213 3.39 1.79 -15.50
C TYR A 213 3.80 0.47 -14.85
N THR A 214 4.09 -0.57 -15.63
CA THR A 214 4.62 -1.83 -15.08
C THR A 214 6.00 -1.65 -14.46
N ASP A 215 6.90 -0.93 -15.12
CA ASP A 215 8.25 -0.71 -14.61
C ASP A 215 8.24 0.05 -13.27
N LEU A 216 7.37 1.05 -13.14
CA LEU A 216 7.15 1.78 -11.89
C LEU A 216 6.76 0.84 -10.73
N ILE A 217 5.74 0.00 -10.92
CA ILE A 217 5.29 -0.91 -9.86
C ILE A 217 6.31 -2.01 -9.55
N LEU A 218 7.08 -2.48 -10.55
CA LEU A 218 8.12 -3.49 -10.35
C LEU A 218 9.31 -2.96 -9.55
N LYS A 219 9.72 -1.71 -9.80
CA LYS A 219 10.77 -1.01 -9.04
C LYS A 219 10.37 -0.83 -7.57
N SER A 220 9.13 -0.46 -7.32
CA SER A 220 8.59 -0.22 -5.96
C SER A 220 8.12 -1.48 -5.23
N ALA A 221 7.98 -2.62 -5.93
CA ALA A 221 7.46 -3.87 -5.40
C ALA A 221 8.21 -4.39 -4.14
N SER A 222 7.45 -4.95 -3.20
CA SER A 222 8.02 -5.72 -2.08
C SER A 222 8.63 -7.04 -2.57
N ARG A 223 9.50 -7.68 -1.75
CA ARG A 223 9.98 -9.04 -2.09
C ARG A 223 8.82 -10.03 -2.30
N LYS A 224 7.79 -9.94 -1.46
CA LYS A 224 6.59 -10.78 -1.56
C LYS A 224 5.78 -10.47 -2.83
N ASP A 225 5.71 -9.20 -3.20
CA ASP A 225 4.96 -8.75 -4.37
C ASP A 225 5.70 -9.18 -5.65
N ARG A 226 7.04 -9.15 -5.65
CA ARG A 226 7.87 -9.70 -6.74
C ARG A 226 7.61 -11.18 -7.01
N GLU A 227 7.46 -12.01 -5.97
CA GLU A 227 7.06 -13.41 -6.14
C GLU A 227 5.68 -13.54 -6.78
N THR A 228 4.76 -12.61 -6.48
CA THR A 228 3.43 -12.57 -7.09
C THR A 228 3.50 -12.14 -8.56
N PHE A 229 4.35 -11.16 -8.90
CA PHE A 229 4.61 -10.74 -10.28
C PHE A 229 5.17 -11.87 -11.13
N GLU A 230 6.13 -12.66 -10.61
CA GLU A 230 6.68 -13.80 -11.35
C GLU A 230 5.61 -14.86 -11.66
N GLN A 231 4.71 -15.14 -10.72
CA GLN A 231 3.57 -16.04 -10.98
C GLN A 231 2.62 -15.46 -12.03
N LEU A 232 2.31 -14.16 -11.94
CA LEU A 232 1.43 -13.50 -12.90
C LEU A 232 2.04 -13.50 -14.30
N LYS A 233 3.34 -13.26 -14.40
CA LYS A 233 4.12 -13.28 -15.65
C LYS A 233 4.02 -14.63 -16.36
N VAL A 234 4.15 -15.73 -15.61
CA VAL A 234 3.95 -17.08 -16.17
C VAL A 234 2.55 -17.24 -16.78
N LYS A 235 1.50 -16.73 -16.10
CA LYS A 235 0.12 -16.78 -16.63
C LYS A 235 -0.04 -15.94 -17.89
N VAL A 236 0.45 -14.70 -17.90
CA VAL A 236 0.42 -13.79 -19.07
C VAL A 236 1.16 -14.42 -20.25
N MET A 237 2.33 -14.99 -20.01
CA MET A 237 3.13 -15.66 -21.05
C MET A 237 2.47 -16.95 -21.58
N SER A 238 1.82 -17.72 -20.72
CA SER A 238 1.03 -18.88 -21.15
C SER A 238 -0.12 -18.45 -22.06
N MET A 239 -0.85 -17.41 -21.68
CA MET A 239 -1.91 -16.83 -22.49
C MET A 239 -1.39 -16.36 -23.85
N TYR A 240 -0.31 -15.57 -23.86
CA TYR A 240 0.30 -15.09 -25.10
C TYR A 240 0.62 -16.25 -26.06
N LYS A 241 1.31 -17.30 -25.59
CA LYS A 241 1.67 -18.46 -26.41
C LYS A 241 0.46 -19.20 -27.00
N THR A 242 -0.63 -19.30 -26.22
CA THR A 242 -1.87 -19.94 -26.67
C THR A 242 -2.51 -19.19 -27.83
N TYR A 243 -2.64 -17.87 -27.71
CA TYR A 243 -3.36 -17.07 -28.70
C TYR A 243 -2.50 -16.61 -29.88
N SER A 244 -1.19 -16.42 -29.68
CA SER A 244 -0.26 -16.03 -30.75
C SER A 244 -0.07 -17.13 -31.81
N SER A 245 -0.36 -18.39 -31.47
CA SER A 245 -0.19 -19.54 -32.36
C SER A 245 -1.34 -19.72 -33.37
N CYS A 246 -2.43 -18.95 -33.25
CA CYS A 246 -3.69 -19.19 -33.98
C CYS A 246 -3.91 -18.28 -35.22
N SER A 247 -2.92 -17.50 -35.66
CA SER A 247 -3.15 -16.31 -36.51
C SER A 247 -2.69 -16.40 -37.98
N SER A 248 -2.97 -17.48 -38.71
CA SER A 248 -2.42 -17.67 -40.08
C SER A 248 -2.91 -16.70 -41.18
N LYS A 249 -3.79 -15.73 -40.87
CA LYS A 249 -4.33 -14.76 -41.85
C LYS A 249 -4.41 -13.31 -41.35
N LYS A 250 -3.88 -13.00 -40.16
CA LYS A 250 -4.00 -11.67 -39.54
C LYS A 250 -2.72 -10.85 -39.78
N SER A 251 -2.87 -9.54 -39.93
CA SER A 251 -1.76 -8.60 -39.84
C SER A 251 -1.15 -8.59 -38.43
N THR A 252 0.09 -8.13 -38.32
CA THR A 252 0.78 -8.02 -37.02
C THR A 252 -0.02 -7.15 -36.04
N SER A 253 -0.55 -6.02 -36.49
CA SER A 253 -1.38 -5.12 -35.66
C SER A 253 -2.64 -5.80 -35.14
N GLU A 254 -3.32 -6.60 -35.96
CA GLU A 254 -4.49 -7.37 -35.53
C GLU A 254 -4.12 -8.43 -34.47
N ILE A 255 -2.94 -9.05 -34.59
CA ILE A 255 -2.43 -9.99 -33.59
C ILE A 255 -2.16 -9.27 -32.27
N VAL A 256 -1.44 -8.14 -32.29
CA VAL A 256 -1.14 -7.35 -31.09
C VAL A 256 -2.43 -6.91 -30.39
N LYS A 257 -3.38 -6.36 -31.16
CA LYS A 257 -4.70 -5.95 -30.67
C LYS A 257 -5.46 -7.10 -30.02
N GLU A 258 -5.53 -8.25 -30.68
CA GLU A 258 -6.21 -9.44 -30.13
C GLU A 258 -5.57 -9.92 -28.82
N ILE A 259 -4.24 -9.95 -28.74
CA ILE A 259 -3.55 -10.32 -27.50
C ILE A 259 -3.86 -9.33 -26.38
N HIS A 260 -3.86 -8.03 -26.68
CA HIS A 260 -4.22 -6.99 -25.72
C HIS A 260 -5.68 -7.09 -25.26
N GLU A 261 -6.61 -7.33 -26.18
CA GLU A 261 -8.03 -7.59 -25.88
C GLU A 261 -8.19 -8.82 -24.98
N LYS A 262 -7.43 -9.89 -25.24
CA LYS A 262 -7.43 -11.10 -24.39
C LYS A 262 -6.88 -10.84 -23.00
N ILE A 263 -5.88 -9.98 -22.84
CA ILE A 263 -5.41 -9.56 -21.51
C ILE A 263 -6.54 -8.84 -20.75
N ILE A 264 -7.28 -7.95 -21.42
CA ILE A 264 -8.39 -7.23 -20.81
C ILE A 264 -9.52 -8.20 -20.42
N GLU A 265 -9.93 -9.09 -21.32
CA GLU A 265 -10.98 -10.09 -21.08
C GLU A 265 -10.63 -11.02 -19.90
N LEU A 266 -9.38 -11.44 -19.82
CA LEU A 266 -8.92 -12.41 -18.81
C LEU A 266 -8.45 -11.76 -17.50
N ASP A 267 -8.44 -10.42 -17.40
CA ASP A 267 -7.83 -9.65 -16.31
C ASP A 267 -8.30 -10.12 -14.92
N LYS A 268 -9.59 -10.39 -14.76
CA LYS A 268 -10.19 -10.82 -13.48
C LYS A 268 -10.56 -12.31 -13.45
N THR A 269 -10.02 -13.11 -14.37
CA THR A 269 -10.29 -14.54 -14.47
C THR A 269 -8.98 -15.34 -14.53
N SER A 270 -8.58 -15.83 -15.71
CA SER A 270 -7.45 -16.75 -15.87
C SER A 270 -6.09 -16.13 -15.55
N ILE A 271 -5.95 -14.80 -15.70
CA ILE A 271 -4.73 -14.06 -15.36
C ILE A 271 -4.95 -13.14 -14.16
N ASP A 272 -5.88 -13.46 -13.26
CA ASP A 272 -6.15 -12.68 -12.06
C ASP A 272 -4.94 -12.59 -11.12
N CYS A 273 -4.86 -11.46 -10.42
CA CYS A 273 -3.79 -11.10 -9.49
C CYS A 273 -4.36 -10.66 -8.15
N VAL A 274 -3.81 -11.21 -7.06
CA VAL A 274 -4.22 -10.87 -5.69
C VAL A 274 -3.85 -9.43 -5.28
N LEU A 275 -2.92 -8.80 -6.00
CA LEU A 275 -2.53 -7.41 -5.76
C LEU A 275 -3.58 -6.49 -6.40
N SER A 276 -4.37 -5.81 -5.58
CA SER A 276 -5.50 -4.97 -6.02
C SER A 276 -5.10 -3.80 -6.92
N TYR A 277 -3.85 -3.35 -6.82
CA TYR A 277 -3.30 -2.28 -7.64
C TYR A 277 -2.84 -2.74 -9.04
N VAL A 278 -2.85 -4.06 -9.31
CA VAL A 278 -2.48 -4.64 -10.60
C VAL A 278 -3.75 -4.89 -11.45
N ASN A 279 -3.72 -4.42 -12.68
CA ASN A 279 -4.82 -4.50 -13.65
C ASN A 279 -4.30 -4.85 -15.06
N PHE A 280 -5.16 -4.76 -16.07
CA PHE A 280 -4.82 -5.12 -17.44
C PHE A 280 -3.66 -4.32 -18.04
N ILE A 281 -3.50 -3.03 -17.69
CA ILE A 281 -2.41 -2.17 -18.16
C ILE A 281 -1.08 -2.80 -17.76
N HIS A 282 -0.97 -3.16 -16.49
CA HIS A 282 0.25 -3.76 -15.96
C HIS A 282 0.55 -5.13 -16.58
N LYS A 283 -0.49 -5.89 -16.93
CA LYS A 283 -0.35 -7.20 -17.58
C LYS A 283 0.09 -7.09 -19.04
N LYS A 284 -0.38 -6.07 -19.77
CA LYS A 284 0.19 -5.69 -21.07
C LYS A 284 1.67 -5.33 -20.92
N GLY A 285 2.00 -4.49 -19.94
CA GLY A 285 3.39 -4.10 -19.69
C GLY A 285 4.29 -5.27 -19.31
N LEU A 286 3.80 -6.26 -18.54
CA LEU A 286 4.57 -7.48 -18.23
C LEU A 286 4.91 -8.28 -19.50
N LEU A 287 3.99 -8.35 -20.46
CA LEU A 287 4.26 -8.98 -21.76
C LEU A 287 5.35 -8.21 -22.52
N HIS A 288 5.31 -6.88 -22.50
CA HIS A 288 6.31 -6.04 -23.14
C HIS A 288 7.67 -6.06 -22.43
N HIS A 289 7.71 -6.22 -21.10
CA HIS A 289 8.95 -6.51 -20.37
C HIS A 289 9.60 -7.82 -20.82
N GLU A 290 8.81 -8.87 -21.05
CA GLU A 290 9.34 -10.12 -21.61
C GLU A 290 9.74 -9.96 -23.09
N ALA A 291 9.02 -9.14 -23.86
CA ALA A 291 9.41 -8.77 -25.22
C ALA A 291 10.67 -7.91 -25.27
N ASN A 292 11.03 -7.20 -24.19
CA ASN A 292 12.21 -6.36 -24.13
C ASN A 292 13.53 -7.13 -23.91
N GLN A 293 13.49 -8.46 -23.99
CA GLN A 293 14.67 -9.32 -23.90
C GLN A 293 15.28 -9.58 -25.29
N ARG A 294 16.60 -9.84 -25.32
CA ARG A 294 17.37 -10.25 -26.51
C ARG A 294 17.08 -11.70 -26.92
N ASN A 295 15.81 -12.03 -27.14
CA ASN A 295 15.34 -13.31 -27.63
C ASN A 295 14.01 -13.12 -28.37
N LEU A 296 13.51 -14.17 -29.03
CA LEU A 296 12.26 -14.12 -29.80
C LEU A 296 11.10 -14.84 -29.09
N ILE A 297 11.14 -14.97 -27.75
CA ILE A 297 10.07 -15.65 -26.98
C ILE A 297 8.75 -14.91 -27.12
N VAL A 298 8.79 -13.57 -27.02
CA VAL A 298 7.71 -12.68 -27.43
C VAL A 298 8.20 -11.95 -28.68
N ASN A 299 7.54 -12.22 -29.80
CA ASN A 299 7.87 -11.68 -31.10
C ASN A 299 6.59 -11.58 -31.93
N TRP A 300 6.33 -10.39 -32.48
CA TRP A 300 5.06 -10.08 -33.14
C TRP A 300 5.02 -10.55 -34.59
N CYS A 301 6.19 -10.72 -35.22
CA CYS A 301 6.32 -11.17 -36.61
C CYS A 301 7.42 -12.23 -36.74
N LYS A 302 7.14 -13.33 -37.43
CA LYS A 302 8.11 -14.43 -37.63
C LYS A 302 9.29 -14.05 -38.52
N ASP A 303 9.12 -13.01 -39.33
CA ASP A 303 10.13 -12.54 -40.28
C ASP A 303 11.16 -11.61 -39.62
N VAL A 304 10.92 -11.16 -38.39
CA VAL A 304 11.87 -10.36 -37.61
C VAL A 304 12.84 -11.29 -36.87
N SER A 305 14.13 -11.15 -37.18
CA SER A 305 15.23 -11.88 -36.55
C SER A 305 15.92 -11.05 -35.45
N ILE A 306 16.84 -11.67 -34.72
CA ILE A 306 17.67 -10.97 -33.72
C ILE A 306 18.62 -9.98 -34.42
N ASP A 307 19.18 -10.37 -35.56
CA ASP A 307 20.13 -9.54 -36.31
C ASP A 307 19.45 -8.24 -36.81
N ASP A 308 18.19 -8.32 -37.26
CA ASP A 308 17.41 -7.14 -37.67
C ASP A 308 17.22 -6.15 -36.51
N ILE A 309 16.93 -6.67 -35.31
CA ILE A 309 16.76 -5.87 -34.10
C ILE A 309 18.09 -5.20 -33.71
N GLU A 310 19.20 -5.94 -33.75
CA GLU A 310 20.52 -5.41 -33.41
C GLU A 310 20.98 -4.34 -34.42
N GLN A 311 20.70 -4.54 -35.70
CA GLN A 311 21.01 -3.57 -36.75
C GLN A 311 20.19 -2.29 -36.58
N GLU A 312 18.89 -2.41 -36.29
CA GLU A 312 18.02 -1.24 -36.09
C GLU A 312 18.42 -0.44 -34.84
N ILE A 313 18.80 -1.13 -33.75
CA ILE A 313 19.34 -0.46 -32.55
C ILE A 313 20.65 0.26 -32.91
N ALA A 314 21.57 -0.37 -33.63
CA ALA A 314 22.85 0.23 -33.99
C ALA A 314 22.70 1.46 -34.91
N ASN A 315 21.72 1.45 -35.81
CA ASN A 315 21.46 2.58 -36.73
C ASN A 315 20.82 3.79 -36.04
N ASN A 316 20.13 3.58 -34.92
CA ASN A 316 19.39 4.61 -34.19
C ASN A 316 20.06 5.04 -32.88
N VAL A 317 21.30 4.60 -32.59
CA VAL A 317 22.12 5.05 -31.45
C VAL A 317 22.82 6.36 -31.76
#